data_AF-A0A6B2G354-F1
#
_entry.id   AF-A0A6B2G354-F1
#
_cell.length_a   1.000
_cell.length_b   1.000
_cell.length_c   1.000
_cell.angle_alpha   90.00
_cell.angle_beta   90.00
_cell.angle_gamma   90.00
#
_symmetry.space_group_name_H-M   'P 1'
#
loop_
_entity.id
_entity.type
_entity.pdbx_description
1 polymer ?
#
loop_
_entity_poly.entity_id
_entity_poly.type
_entity_poly.pdbx_seq_one_letter_code
_entity_poly.pdbx_strand_id
1 'polypeptide(L)'
;MESRIEEQVKNMKISSEILGTNEIQKIKEMTDFITSNPYDYETHINLINAAKNLSMPDELRNARERMQCLFPLTEQLWVDWLEDEIKLSSDEFKNPYIIDLFQKAIIDYQSVKIWLLYSQYLMDVMQNQSEIEDVRELFERAIIAAGLHLTQGSSIWDGYIDFEINILKTLQKIDENAGDSN
;
A
#
# COMPACT_ATOMS: atom_id res chain seq x y z
N MET A 1 -44.95 -17.96 -5.95
CA MET A 1 -44.19 -17.02 -5.09
C MET A 1 -42.72 -16.99 -5.50
N GLU A 2 -42.17 -18.13 -5.94
CA GLU A 2 -40.79 -18.27 -6.46
C GLU A 2 -40.49 -17.40 -7.70
N SER A 3 -41.40 -17.28 -8.68
CA SER A 3 -41.12 -16.51 -9.90
C SER A 3 -40.90 -15.00 -9.68
N ARG A 4 -41.48 -14.43 -8.61
CA ARG A 4 -41.37 -13.00 -8.29
C ARG A 4 -40.04 -12.69 -7.58
N ILE A 5 -39.47 -13.67 -6.89
CA ILE A 5 -38.16 -13.58 -6.25
C ILE A 5 -37.06 -13.71 -7.30
N GLU A 6 -37.19 -14.66 -8.23
CA GLU A 6 -36.23 -14.82 -9.35
C GLU A 6 -36.15 -13.58 -10.25
N GLU A 7 -37.29 -12.94 -10.52
CA GLU A 7 -37.35 -11.70 -11.31
C GLU A 7 -36.72 -10.50 -10.57
N GLN A 8 -36.88 -10.40 -9.25
CA GLN A 8 -36.21 -9.39 -8.43
C GLN A 8 -34.69 -9.60 -8.39
N VAL A 9 -34.22 -10.84 -8.24
CA VAL A 9 -32.79 -11.17 -8.26
C VAL A 9 -32.18 -10.87 -9.64
N LYS A 10 -32.90 -11.18 -10.71
CA LYS A 10 -32.46 -10.87 -12.08
C LYS A 10 -32.38 -9.36 -12.32
N ASN A 11 -33.39 -8.58 -11.89
CA ASN A 11 -33.39 -7.13 -12.03
C ASN A 11 -32.31 -6.45 -11.15
N MET A 12 -31.98 -7.02 -9.99
CA MET A 12 -30.89 -6.56 -9.14
C MET A 12 -29.52 -6.80 -9.79
N LYS A 13 -29.31 -7.99 -10.38
CA LYS A 13 -28.10 -8.32 -11.16
C LYS A 13 -27.93 -7.42 -12.39
N ILE A 14 -29.01 -7.21 -13.15
CA ILE A 14 -29.00 -6.33 -14.32
C ILE A 14 -28.72 -4.88 -13.88
N SER A 15 -29.28 -4.43 -12.76
CA SER A 15 -29.00 -3.08 -12.23
C SER A 15 -27.53 -2.93 -11.81
N SER A 16 -26.93 -3.95 -11.19
CA SER A 16 -25.49 -3.92 -10.85
C SER A 16 -24.59 -3.97 -12.09
N GLU A 17 -24.96 -4.73 -13.13
CA GLU A 17 -24.22 -4.77 -14.40
C GLU A 17 -24.31 -3.43 -15.14
N ILE A 18 -25.50 -2.81 -15.19
CA ILE A 18 -25.70 -1.51 -15.83
C ILE A 18 -24.97 -0.40 -15.06
N LEU A 19 -24.99 -0.42 -13.72
CA LEU A 19 -24.22 0.50 -12.89
C LEU A 19 -22.71 0.39 -13.19
N GLY A 20 -22.18 -0.84 -13.26
CA GLY A 20 -20.79 -1.08 -13.66
C GLY A 20 -20.47 -0.52 -15.06
N THR A 21 -21.35 -0.71 -16.05
CA THR A 21 -21.12 -0.16 -17.40
C THR A 21 -21.12 1.37 -17.46
N ASN A 22 -21.97 2.04 -16.67
CA ASN A 22 -22.02 3.50 -16.63
C ASN A 22 -20.78 4.10 -15.94
N GLU A 23 -20.24 3.44 -14.93
CA GLU A 23 -19.02 3.90 -14.26
C GLU A 23 -17.75 3.64 -15.10
N ILE A 24 -17.70 2.52 -15.84
CA ILE A 24 -16.61 2.27 -16.82
C ILE A 24 -16.63 3.32 -17.93
N GLN A 25 -17.82 3.72 -18.40
CA GLN A 25 -17.97 4.80 -19.39
C GLN A 25 -17.41 6.12 -18.83
N LYS A 26 -17.73 6.45 -17.57
CA LYS A 26 -17.19 7.65 -16.90
C LYS A 26 -15.67 7.61 -16.74
N ILE A 27 -15.07 6.47 -16.41
CA ILE A 27 -13.61 6.35 -16.35
C ILE A 27 -12.97 6.67 -17.70
N LYS A 28 -13.53 6.16 -18.81
CA LYS A 28 -13.03 6.46 -20.16
C LYS A 28 -13.13 7.95 -20.48
N GLU A 29 -14.28 8.57 -20.21
CA GLU A 29 -14.48 10.01 -20.41
C GLU A 29 -13.51 10.86 -19.57
N MET A 30 -13.28 10.47 -18.30
CA MET A 30 -12.30 11.14 -17.44
C MET A 30 -10.87 10.93 -17.93
N THR A 31 -10.54 9.74 -18.46
CA THR A 31 -9.22 9.46 -19.04
C THR A 31 -8.98 10.30 -20.29
N ASP A 32 -9.98 10.42 -21.15
CA ASP A 32 -9.94 11.27 -22.34
C ASP A 32 -9.84 12.76 -21.96
N PHE A 33 -10.52 13.17 -20.89
CA PHE A 33 -10.39 14.52 -20.35
C PHE A 33 -8.99 14.78 -19.79
N ILE A 34 -8.40 13.83 -19.06
CA ILE A 34 -7.03 13.94 -18.55
C ILE A 34 -5.99 13.96 -19.68
N THR A 35 -6.21 13.22 -20.77
CA THR A 35 -5.30 13.34 -21.94
C THR A 35 -5.39 14.71 -22.61
N SER A 36 -6.55 15.36 -22.55
CA SER A 36 -6.77 16.70 -23.11
C SER A 36 -6.35 17.82 -22.15
N ASN A 37 -6.48 17.61 -20.84
CA ASN A 37 -6.11 18.54 -19.77
C ASN A 37 -5.38 17.81 -18.62
N PRO A 38 -4.07 17.58 -18.74
CA PRO A 38 -3.32 16.77 -17.78
C PRO A 38 -3.18 17.38 -16.37
N TYR A 39 -3.38 18.69 -16.24
CA TYR A 39 -3.07 19.42 -15.00
C TYR A 39 -4.27 19.57 -14.04
N ASP A 40 -5.39 18.92 -14.31
CA ASP A 40 -6.55 18.97 -13.43
C ASP A 40 -6.48 17.92 -12.31
N TYR A 41 -6.06 18.37 -11.12
CA TYR A 41 -5.93 17.54 -9.93
C TYR A 41 -7.25 16.87 -9.51
N GLU A 42 -8.39 17.57 -9.62
CA GLU A 42 -9.68 17.05 -9.14
C GLU A 42 -10.16 15.88 -10.02
N THR A 43 -9.95 15.96 -11.33
CA THR A 43 -10.30 14.87 -12.25
C THR A 43 -9.44 13.62 -12.00
N HIS A 44 -8.15 13.75 -11.68
CA HIS A 44 -7.31 12.61 -11.31
C HIS A 44 -7.80 11.91 -10.04
N ILE A 45 -8.16 12.66 -9.00
CA ILE A 45 -8.71 12.09 -7.76
C ILE A 45 -10.05 11.39 -8.01
N ASN A 46 -10.94 11.99 -8.81
CA ASN A 46 -12.21 11.39 -9.16
C ASN A 46 -12.05 10.08 -9.95
N LEU A 47 -11.07 10.03 -10.85
CA LEU A 47 -10.75 8.81 -11.61
C LEU A 47 -10.22 7.71 -10.69
N ILE A 48 -9.31 8.03 -9.75
CA ILE A 48 -8.80 7.08 -8.76
C ILE A 48 -9.93 6.52 -7.89
N ASN A 49 -10.84 7.39 -7.43
CA ASN A 49 -12.00 6.96 -6.64
C ASN A 49 -12.96 6.08 -7.44
N ALA A 50 -13.22 6.41 -8.71
CA ALA A 50 -14.05 5.60 -9.59
C ALA A 50 -13.44 4.22 -9.87
N ALA A 51 -12.13 4.16 -10.15
CA ALA A 51 -11.41 2.90 -10.37
C ALA A 51 -11.39 2.03 -9.10
N LYS A 52 -11.27 2.65 -7.92
CA LYS A 52 -11.35 1.95 -6.62
C LYS A 52 -12.74 1.37 -6.36
N ASN A 53 -13.81 2.12 -6.65
CA ASN A 53 -15.19 1.65 -6.51
C ASN A 53 -15.49 0.46 -7.42
N LEU A 54 -14.94 0.47 -8.63
CA LEU A 54 -15.10 -0.60 -9.60
C LEU A 54 -14.18 -1.82 -9.37
N SER A 55 -13.33 -1.77 -8.33
CA SER A 55 -12.37 -2.84 -8.00
C SER A 55 -11.52 -3.26 -9.21
N MET A 56 -11.06 -2.28 -10.00
CA MET A 56 -10.20 -2.49 -11.18
C MET A 56 -8.74 -2.15 -10.82
N PRO A 57 -7.94 -3.11 -10.34
CA PRO A 57 -6.61 -2.83 -9.78
C PRO A 57 -5.61 -2.30 -10.83
N ASP A 58 -5.67 -2.81 -12.06
CA ASP A 58 -4.74 -2.40 -13.13
C ASP A 58 -4.99 -0.95 -13.59
N GLU A 59 -6.27 -0.56 -13.74
CA GLU A 59 -6.61 0.81 -14.10
C GLU A 59 -6.33 1.78 -12.95
N LEU A 60 -6.57 1.37 -11.70
CA LEU A 60 -6.22 2.14 -10.51
C LEU A 60 -4.71 2.40 -10.42
N ARG A 61 -3.88 1.40 -10.74
CA ARG A 61 -2.41 1.55 -10.77
C ARG A 61 -1.97 2.55 -11.83
N ASN A 62 -2.47 2.41 -13.06
CA ASN A 62 -2.14 3.32 -14.17
C ASN A 62 -2.60 4.76 -13.87
N ALA A 63 -3.79 4.93 -13.30
CA ALA A 63 -4.29 6.23 -12.85
C ALA A 63 -3.34 6.92 -11.85
N ARG A 64 -2.89 6.16 -10.84
CA ARG A 64 -2.00 6.66 -9.79
C ARG A 64 -0.60 6.96 -10.31
N GLU A 65 -0.03 6.11 -11.16
CA GLU A 65 1.26 6.36 -11.81
C GLU A 65 1.23 7.63 -12.68
N ARG A 66 0.16 7.82 -13.46
CA ARG A 66 -0.01 9.03 -14.29
C ARG A 66 -0.11 10.28 -13.43
N MET A 67 -0.85 10.22 -12.32
CA MET A 67 -0.96 11.32 -11.39
C MET A 67 0.39 11.62 -10.72
N GLN A 68 1.13 10.60 -10.27
CA GLN A 68 2.45 10.73 -9.66
C GLN A 68 3.47 11.38 -10.61
N CYS A 69 3.46 11.02 -11.88
CA CYS A 69 4.35 11.61 -12.88
C CYS A 69 4.14 13.13 -13.05
N LEU A 70 2.95 13.64 -12.74
CA LEU A 70 2.57 15.03 -12.94
C LEU A 70 2.59 15.85 -11.64
N PHE A 71 2.29 15.21 -10.50
CA PHE A 71 2.16 15.86 -9.21
C PHE A 71 2.86 15.07 -8.11
N PRO A 72 3.57 15.74 -7.19
CA PRO A 72 3.94 15.13 -5.92
C PRO A 72 2.67 14.67 -5.18
N LEU A 73 2.55 13.38 -4.92
CA LEU A 73 1.36 12.86 -4.24
C LEU A 73 1.42 13.16 -2.74
N THR A 74 0.27 13.44 -2.14
CA THR A 74 0.20 13.64 -0.68
C THR A 74 0.50 12.35 0.07
N GLU A 75 0.93 12.47 1.33
CA GLU A 75 1.17 11.32 2.23
C GLU A 75 -0.01 10.33 2.21
N GLN A 76 -1.25 10.83 2.27
CA GLN A 76 -2.43 9.96 2.31
C GLN A 76 -2.61 9.16 1.02
N LEU A 77 -2.41 9.78 -0.14
CA LEU A 77 -2.54 9.09 -1.43
C LEU A 77 -1.48 8.02 -1.61
N TRP A 78 -0.26 8.29 -1.14
CA TRP A 78 0.82 7.30 -1.11
C TRP A 78 0.49 6.12 -0.21
N VAL A 79 0.03 6.38 1.03
CA VAL A 79 -0.36 5.33 1.98
C VAL A 79 -1.52 4.50 1.43
N ASP A 80 -2.56 5.13 0.89
CA ASP A 80 -3.70 4.43 0.31
C ASP A 80 -3.27 3.53 -0.86
N TRP A 81 -2.33 3.98 -1.69
CA TRP A 81 -1.79 3.18 -2.79
C TRP A 81 -0.98 1.99 -2.28
N LEU A 82 -0.03 2.23 -1.38
CA LEU A 82 0.81 1.19 -0.81
C LEU A 82 -0.02 0.12 -0.11
N GLU A 83 -1.00 0.51 0.70
CA GLU A 83 -1.90 -0.44 1.36
C GLU A 83 -2.73 -1.27 0.37
N ASP A 84 -3.26 -0.64 -0.68
CA ASP A 84 -4.04 -1.35 -1.70
C ASP A 84 -3.16 -2.39 -2.42
N GLU A 85 -1.90 -2.04 -2.75
CA GLU A 85 -0.94 -2.97 -3.38
C GLU A 85 -0.52 -4.11 -2.45
N ILE A 86 -0.30 -3.83 -1.15
CA ILE A 86 0.00 -4.85 -0.14
C ILE A 86 -1.19 -5.81 0.03
N LYS A 87 -2.43 -5.30 0.03
CA LYS A 87 -3.65 -6.13 0.11
C LYS A 87 -3.86 -6.98 -1.14
N LEU A 88 -3.45 -6.48 -2.31
CA LEU A 88 -3.53 -7.20 -3.58
C LEU A 88 -2.43 -8.25 -3.71
N SER A 89 -1.25 -8.03 -3.14
CA SER A 89 -0.21 -9.05 -3.09
C SER A 89 -0.63 -10.19 -2.16
N SER A 90 -1.06 -11.29 -2.76
CA SER A 90 -1.37 -12.54 -2.04
C SER A 90 -0.12 -13.37 -1.73
N ASP A 91 1.05 -12.93 -2.17
CA ASP A 91 2.29 -13.69 -2.09
C ASP A 91 3.01 -13.43 -0.76
N GLU A 92 3.39 -14.51 -0.07
CA GLU A 92 4.26 -14.53 1.12
C GLU A 92 5.70 -14.05 0.82
N PHE A 93 5.95 -13.49 -0.36
CA PHE A 93 7.27 -13.15 -0.88
C PHE A 93 7.44 -11.65 -1.11
N LYS A 94 8.69 -11.20 -0.96
CA LYS A 94 9.14 -9.83 -1.14
C LYS A 94 8.89 -9.38 -2.58
N ASN A 95 7.81 -8.63 -2.80
CA ASN A 95 7.46 -8.14 -4.13
C ASN A 95 8.35 -6.93 -4.47
N PRO A 96 9.23 -7.03 -5.49
CA PRO A 96 10.14 -5.94 -5.85
C PRO A 96 9.39 -4.68 -6.31
N TYR A 97 8.18 -4.82 -6.84
CA TYR A 97 7.36 -3.68 -7.27
C TYR A 97 6.91 -2.83 -6.08
N ILE A 98 6.48 -3.46 -4.98
CA ILE A 98 6.05 -2.75 -3.77
C ILE A 98 7.23 -1.99 -3.15
N ILE A 99 8.43 -2.59 -3.19
CA ILE A 99 9.66 -1.94 -2.70
C ILE A 99 10.01 -0.70 -3.53
N ASP A 100 9.98 -0.80 -4.85
CA ASP A 100 10.21 0.36 -5.74
C ASP A 100 9.18 1.46 -5.47
N LEU A 101 7.92 1.07 -5.21
CA LEU A 101 6.85 2.01 -4.85
C LEU A 101 7.13 2.73 -3.52
N PHE A 102 7.59 2.02 -2.48
CA PHE A 102 8.03 2.65 -1.23
C PHE A 102 9.21 3.60 -1.44
N GLN A 103 10.19 3.23 -2.26
CA GLN A 103 11.33 4.09 -2.55
C GLN A 103 10.91 5.39 -3.24
N LYS A 104 9.98 5.31 -4.20
CA LYS A 104 9.38 6.50 -4.83
C LYS A 104 8.65 7.38 -3.80
N ALA A 105 7.84 6.77 -2.95
CA ALA A 105 7.03 7.49 -1.96
C ALA A 105 7.89 8.27 -0.94
N ILE A 106 9.04 7.70 -0.54
CA ILE A 106 9.98 8.32 0.40
C ILE A 106 10.73 9.51 -0.22
N ILE A 107 10.92 9.52 -1.55
CA ILE A 107 11.59 10.61 -2.26
C ILE A 107 10.69 11.85 -2.37
N ASP A 108 9.39 11.65 -2.61
CA ASP A 108 8.44 12.75 -2.81
C ASP A 108 8.26 13.60 -1.54
N TYR A 109 8.12 12.96 -0.38
CA TYR A 109 7.94 13.64 0.90
C TYR A 109 8.57 12.89 2.07
N GLN A 110 9.13 13.66 3.02
CA GLN A 110 9.61 13.14 4.29
C GLN A 110 8.43 12.80 5.21
N SER A 111 7.81 11.63 5.02
CA SER A 111 6.72 11.11 5.85
C SER A 111 7.20 10.00 6.77
N VAL A 112 7.01 10.20 8.09
CA VAL A 112 7.28 9.18 9.11
C VAL A 112 6.37 7.95 8.90
N LYS A 113 5.11 8.16 8.51
CA LYS A 113 4.16 7.07 8.33
C LYS A 113 4.58 6.13 7.21
N ILE A 114 5.09 6.67 6.09
CA ILE A 114 5.57 5.85 4.97
C ILE A 114 6.76 5.00 5.40
N TRP A 115 7.70 5.56 6.17
CA TRP A 115 8.82 4.80 6.75
C TRP A 115 8.35 3.66 7.64
N LEU A 116 7.40 3.93 8.55
CA LEU A 116 6.85 2.89 9.44
C LEU A 116 6.12 1.79 8.66
N LEU A 117 5.31 2.17 7.66
CA LEU A 117 4.61 1.22 6.81
C LEU A 117 5.61 0.36 6.01
N TYR A 118 6.70 0.95 5.53
CA TYR A 118 7.74 0.21 4.81
C TYR A 118 8.46 -0.78 5.72
N SER A 119 8.85 -0.34 6.92
CA SER A 119 9.46 -1.24 7.91
C SER A 119 8.52 -2.37 8.29
N GLN A 120 7.24 -2.09 8.50
CA GLN A 120 6.25 -3.12 8.80
C GLN A 120 6.11 -4.11 7.65
N TYR A 121 6.02 -3.64 6.40
CA TYR A 121 5.96 -4.52 5.23
C TYR A 121 7.18 -5.45 5.14
N LEU A 122 8.40 -4.94 5.36
CA LEU A 122 9.59 -5.79 5.34
C LEU A 122 9.60 -6.80 6.50
N MET A 123 9.15 -6.41 7.69
CA MET A 123 9.03 -7.32 8.84
C MET A 123 7.97 -8.41 8.61
N ASP A 124 6.88 -8.11 7.89
CA ASP A 124 5.84 -9.10 7.60
C ASP A 124 6.29 -10.12 6.54
N VAL A 125 7.20 -9.74 5.66
CA VAL A 125 7.66 -10.57 4.53
C VAL A 125 9.02 -11.23 4.80
N MET A 126 9.72 -10.86 5.89
CA MET A 126 11.00 -11.47 6.23
C MET A 126 10.83 -12.96 6.59
N GLN A 127 11.64 -13.80 5.99
CA GLN A 127 11.72 -15.24 6.26
C GLN A 127 13.12 -15.66 6.72
N ASN A 128 14.14 -14.91 6.32
CA ASN A 128 15.54 -15.29 6.52
C ASN A 128 16.27 -14.34 7.48
N GLN A 129 17.29 -14.85 8.18
CA GLN A 129 18.16 -14.02 9.02
C GLN A 129 18.93 -12.95 8.23
N SER A 130 19.18 -13.17 6.93
CA SER A 130 19.81 -12.16 6.07
C SER A 130 18.93 -10.92 5.87
N GLU A 131 17.61 -11.06 5.95
CA GLU A 131 16.64 -9.98 5.74
C GLU A 131 16.46 -9.13 7.01
N ILE A 132 16.89 -9.64 8.17
CA ILE A 132 16.94 -8.86 9.41
C ILE A 132 17.88 -7.66 9.23
N GLU A 133 19.01 -7.86 8.54
CA GLU A 133 19.95 -6.77 8.27
C GLU A 133 19.37 -5.73 7.29
N ASP A 134 18.61 -6.17 6.27
CA ASP A 134 17.89 -5.26 5.38
C ASP A 134 16.89 -4.37 6.16
N VAL A 135 16.19 -4.94 7.15
CA VAL A 135 15.24 -4.20 8.00
C VAL A 135 15.98 -3.21 8.90
N ARG A 136 17.13 -3.58 9.47
CA ARG A 136 17.99 -2.67 10.24
C ARG A 136 18.47 -1.50 9.41
N GLU A 137 19.02 -1.77 8.23
CA GLU A 137 19.47 -0.72 7.30
C GLU A 137 18.32 0.24 6.97
N LEU A 138 17.11 -0.29 6.78
CA LEU A 138 15.94 0.53 6.54
C LEU A 138 15.61 1.44 7.74
N PHE A 139 15.61 0.92 8.97
CA PHE A 139 15.38 1.72 10.16
C PHE A 139 16.46 2.78 10.37
N GLU A 140 17.73 2.46 10.11
CA GLU A 140 18.83 3.43 10.17
C GLU A 140 18.62 4.58 9.18
N ARG A 141 18.21 4.27 7.94
CA ARG A 141 17.84 5.28 6.94
C ARG A 141 16.65 6.12 7.39
N ALA A 142 15.62 5.49 7.97
CA ALA A 142 14.44 6.18 8.49
C ALA A 142 14.81 7.14 9.63
N ILE A 143 15.72 6.73 10.52
CA ILE A 143 16.22 7.56 11.64
C ILE A 143 17.01 8.76 11.11
N ILE A 144 17.89 8.56 10.13
CA ILE A 144 18.66 9.66 9.53
C ILE A 144 17.71 10.68 8.87
N ALA A 145 16.67 10.19 8.20
CA ALA A 145 15.77 11.04 7.42
C ALA A 145 14.69 11.72 8.29
N ALA A 146 14.08 10.99 9.23
CA ALA A 146 12.90 11.42 10.00
C ALA A 146 13.02 11.23 11.53
N GLY A 147 14.15 10.75 12.05
CA GLY A 147 14.32 10.48 13.49
C GLY A 147 14.30 11.74 14.38
N LEU A 148 14.57 12.92 13.81
CA LEU A 148 14.49 14.22 14.50
C LEU A 148 13.13 14.91 14.36
N HIS A 149 12.12 14.23 13.77
CA HIS A 149 10.79 14.80 13.63
C HIS A 149 10.13 14.98 15.00
N LEU A 150 9.80 16.23 15.36
CA LEU A 150 9.44 16.62 16.73
C LEU A 150 8.28 15.82 17.36
N THR A 151 7.27 15.47 16.55
CA THR A 151 6.03 14.84 17.04
C THR A 151 5.87 13.38 16.67
N GLN A 152 6.63 12.89 15.69
CA GLN A 152 6.46 11.54 15.12
C GLN A 152 7.77 10.76 15.02
N GLY A 153 8.92 11.41 15.20
CA GLY A 153 10.22 10.73 15.11
C GLY A 153 10.40 9.66 16.18
N SER A 154 9.79 9.84 17.36
CA SER A 154 9.78 8.82 18.42
C SER A 154 9.19 7.50 17.94
N SER A 155 8.16 7.53 17.08
CA SER A 155 7.52 6.31 16.57
C SER A 155 8.48 5.44 15.75
N ILE A 156 9.45 6.04 15.04
CA ILE A 156 10.49 5.28 14.31
C ILE A 156 11.41 4.57 15.31
N TRP A 157 11.83 5.27 16.37
CA TRP A 157 12.66 4.69 17.42
C TRP A 157 11.94 3.57 18.18
N ASP A 158 10.68 3.80 18.57
CA ASP A 158 9.85 2.82 19.25
C ASP A 158 9.71 1.55 18.39
N GLY A 159 9.41 1.72 17.10
CA GLY A 159 9.33 0.60 16.15
C GLY A 159 10.64 -0.17 16.00
N TYR A 160 11.79 0.52 15.98
CA TYR A 160 13.09 -0.13 15.87
C TYR A 160 13.46 -0.90 17.15
N ILE A 161 13.17 -0.33 18.32
CA ILE A 161 13.37 -0.98 19.62
C ILE A 161 12.50 -2.24 19.72
N ASP A 162 11.22 -2.14 19.37
CA ASP A 162 10.30 -3.28 19.41
C ASP A 162 10.76 -4.41 18.48
N PHE A 163 11.25 -4.06 17.29
CA PHE A 163 11.85 -5.01 16.36
C PHE A 163 13.04 -5.76 16.98
N GLU A 164 14.04 -5.06 17.51
CA GLU A 164 15.23 -5.68 18.11
C GLU A 164 14.88 -6.54 19.34
N ILE A 165 13.94 -6.09 20.17
CA ILE A 165 13.43 -6.87 21.30
C ILE A 165 12.80 -8.19 20.82
N ASN A 166 12.04 -8.16 19.73
CA ASN A 166 11.42 -9.36 19.17
C ASN A 166 12.46 -10.34 18.58
N ILE A 167 13.51 -9.82 17.94
CA ILE A 167 14.65 -10.64 17.49
C ILE A 167 15.36 -11.29 18.69
N LEU A 168 15.68 -10.51 19.73
CA LEU A 168 16.32 -11.03 20.95
C LEU A 168 15.50 -12.13 21.63
N LYS A 169 14.19 -11.94 21.77
CA LYS A 169 13.28 -12.96 22.32
C LYS A 169 13.28 -14.24 21.49
N THR A 170 13.36 -14.12 20.17
CA THR A 170 13.40 -15.26 19.25
C THR A 170 14.72 -16.04 19.42
N LEU A 171 15.84 -15.34 19.56
CA LEU A 171 17.15 -15.96 19.82
C LEU A 171 17.20 -16.67 21.18
N GLN A 172 16.67 -16.06 22.24
CA GLN A 172 16.62 -16.68 23.58
C GLN A 172 15.84 -18.00 23.58
N LYS A 173 14.69 -18.05 22.90
CA LYS A 173 13.92 -19.29 22.75
C LYS A 173 14.69 -20.39 22.01
N ILE A 174 15.52 -20.03 21.03
CA ILE A 174 16.33 -21.01 20.29
C ILE A 174 17.39 -21.62 21.22
N ASP A 175 18.02 -20.80 22.06
CA ASP A 175 19.05 -21.24 23.01
C ASP A 175 18.48 -22.15 24.11
N GLU A 176 17.31 -21.80 24.68
CA GLU A 176 16.60 -22.63 25.67
C GLU A 176 16.22 -24.02 25.11
N ASN A 177 15.71 -24.08 23.87
CA ASN A 177 15.37 -25.35 23.22
C ASN A 177 16.61 -26.23 22.91
N ALA A 178 17.77 -25.61 22.69
CA ALA A 178 19.02 -26.33 22.47
C ALA A 178 19.59 -26.91 23.79
N GLY A 179 19.33 -26.25 24.93
CA GLY A 179 19.73 -26.73 26.26
C GLY A 179 18.93 -27.95 26.76
N ASP A 180 17.65 -28.05 26.41
CA ASP A 180 16.76 -29.16 26.83
C ASP A 180 16.91 -30.44 25.97
N SER A 181 17.66 -30.38 24.86
CA SER A 181 17.84 -31.50 23.93
C SER A 181 19.12 -32.31 24.16
N ASN A 182 19.87 -32.05 25.24
CA ASN A 182 21.19 -32.65 25.50
C ASN A 182 21.27 -33.33 26.88
#